data_AF-A0A3B9BVL0-F1
#
_entry.id   AF-A0A3B9BVL0-F1
#
_cell.length_a   1.000
_cell.length_b   1.000
_cell.length_c   1.000
_cell.angle_alpha   90.00
_cell.angle_beta   90.00
_cell.angle_gamma   90.00
#
_symmetry.space_group_name_H-M   'P 1'
#
loop_
_entity.id
_entity.type
_entity.pdbx_description
1 polymer ?
#
loop_
_entity_poly.entity_id
_entity_poly.type
_entity_poly.pdbx_seq_one_letter_code
_entity_poly.pdbx_strand_id
1 'polypeptide(L)'
;MIVKSWQFRGYEWSQDMPEWLKPECSKRAGSPHLWVHTQAGEEAAASGQYIAINLRGHVSIHNTKPDGWVKEIIAGVAFATLVAIVAIAMLSL
;
A
#
# COMPACT_ATOMS: atom_id res chain seq x y z
N MET A 1 2.35 -6.80 -5.72
CA MET A 1 1.26 -5.81 -5.79
C MET A 1 0.91 -5.36 -4.38
N ILE A 2 1.00 -4.05 -4.12
CA ILE A 2 0.61 -3.44 -2.85
C ILE A 2 -0.89 -3.20 -2.85
N VAL A 3 -1.54 -3.60 -1.76
CA VAL A 3 -2.99 -3.42 -1.57
C VAL A 3 -3.28 -2.08 -0.90
N LYS A 4 -2.54 -1.80 0.17
CA LYS A 4 -2.67 -0.59 0.97
C LYS A 4 -1.31 -0.21 1.54
N SER A 5 -1.10 1.10 1.68
CA SER A 5 0.10 1.68 2.26
C SER A 5 -0.27 2.84 3.15
N TRP A 6 0.53 3.05 4.19
CA TRP A 6 0.39 4.15 5.13
C TRP A 6 1.78 4.69 5.48
N GLN A 7 1.89 6.00 5.64
CA GLN A 7 3.17 6.64 5.95
C GLN A 7 3.31 6.82 7.45
N PHE A 8 4.41 6.32 8.03
CA PHE A 8 4.72 6.62 9.42
C PHE A 8 5.22 8.06 9.51
N ARG A 9 4.53 8.90 10.28
CA ARG A 9 4.86 10.32 10.48
C ARG A 9 5.40 10.63 11.88
N GLY A 10 5.75 9.59 12.63
CA GLY A 10 6.08 9.68 14.05
C GLY A 10 4.87 9.42 14.95
N TYR A 11 5.15 9.23 16.24
CA TYR A 11 4.13 8.84 17.23
C TYR A 11 3.12 9.94 17.57
N GLU A 12 3.44 11.21 17.32
CA GLU A 12 2.52 12.34 17.47
C GLU A 12 1.27 12.22 16.58
N TRP A 13 1.40 11.48 15.47
CA TRP A 13 0.32 11.24 14.53
C TRP A 13 -0.36 9.90 14.75
N SER A 14 0.11 9.07 15.69
CA SER A 14 -0.29 7.66 15.85
C SER A 14 -1.80 7.38 15.98
N GLN A 15 -2.64 8.37 16.29
CA GLN A 15 -4.10 8.25 16.18
C GLN A 15 -4.59 7.93 14.76
N ASP A 16 -3.81 8.25 13.72
CA ASP A 16 -4.11 7.96 12.32
C ASP A 16 -3.59 6.59 11.87
N MET A 17 -2.98 5.81 12.78
CA MET A 17 -2.48 4.49 12.49
C MET A 17 -3.64 3.55 12.16
N PRO A 18 -3.63 2.93 10.97
CA PRO A 18 -4.76 2.15 10.53
C PRO A 18 -4.85 0.81 11.27
N GLU A 19 -6.07 0.33 11.53
CA GLU A 19 -6.33 -0.90 12.30
C GLU A 19 -5.58 -2.12 11.77
N TRP A 20 -5.39 -2.21 10.45
CA TRP A 20 -4.68 -3.33 9.83
C TRP A 20 -3.19 -3.37 10.16
N LEU A 21 -2.58 -2.25 10.57
CA LEU A 21 -1.15 -2.17 10.87
C LEU A 21 -0.89 -2.41 12.36
N LYS A 22 -1.85 -2.14 13.23
CA LYS A 22 -1.70 -2.30 14.69
C LYS A 22 -1.19 -3.68 15.13
N PRO A 23 -1.69 -4.82 14.61
CA PRO A 23 -1.18 -6.13 15.03
C PRO A 23 0.23 -6.42 14.48
N GLU A 24 0.64 -5.73 13.42
CA GLU A 24 1.91 -5.94 12.72
C GLU A 24 2.99 -4.95 13.18
N CYS A 25 2.77 -4.22 14.27
CA CYS A 25 3.74 -3.25 14.75
C CYS A 25 3.81 -3.16 16.28
N SER A 26 4.97 -2.72 16.76
CA SER A 26 5.22 -2.48 18.17
C SER A 26 5.91 -1.14 18.40
N LYS A 27 5.65 -0.56 19.57
CA LYS A 27 6.37 0.62 20.08
C LYS A 27 7.32 0.16 21.17
N ARG A 28 8.59 0.56 21.06
CA ARG A 28 9.60 0.29 22.09
C ARG A 28 9.91 1.57 22.85
N ALA A 29 10.02 1.47 24.17
CA ALA A 29 10.35 2.60 25.02
C ALA A 29 11.71 3.20 24.61
N GLY A 30 11.78 4.53 24.48
CA GLY A 30 13.00 5.25 24.11
C GLY A 30 13.38 5.19 22.62
N SER A 31 12.65 4.46 21.77
CA SER A 31 12.92 4.42 20.33
C SER A 31 12.01 5.40 19.56
N PRO A 32 12.57 6.19 18.62
CA PRO A 32 11.77 7.00 17.70
C PRO A 32 11.16 6.19 16.54
N HIS A 33 11.52 4.91 16.41
CA HIS A 33 11.11 4.06 15.29
C HIS A 33 9.86 3.25 15.61
N LEU A 34 9.01 3.10 14.59
CA LEU A 34 7.94 2.11 14.60
C LEU A 34 8.54 0.76 14.21
N TRP A 35 8.41 -0.24 15.08
CA TRP A 35 8.89 -1.58 14.77
C TRP A 35 7.80 -2.34 14.05
N VAL A 36 8.12 -2.90 12.88
CA VAL A 36 7.16 -3.54 11.98
C VAL A 36 7.54 -5.00 11.81
N HIS A 37 6.58 -5.90 11.98
CA HIS A 37 6.76 -7.34 11.76
C HIS A 37 6.67 -7.63 10.26
N THR A 38 7.82 -7.63 9.60
CA THR A 38 7.92 -7.93 8.16
C THR A 38 8.16 -9.43 7.94
N GLN A 39 8.11 -9.87 6.68
CA GLN A 39 8.45 -11.24 6.31
C GLN A 39 9.92 -11.60 6.61
N ALA A 40 10.83 -10.61 6.62
CA ALA A 40 12.24 -10.82 6.94
C ALA A 40 12.52 -10.82 8.45
N GLY A 41 11.50 -10.57 9.27
CA GLY A 41 11.60 -10.33 10.71
C GLY A 41 11.19 -8.91 11.07
N GLU A 42 11.54 -8.48 12.28
CA GLU A 42 11.18 -7.17 12.77
C GLU A 42 12.14 -6.10 12.25
N GLU A 43 11.60 -5.09 11.57
CA GLU A 43 12.35 -3.98 11.01
C GLU A 43 11.91 -2.64 11.62
N ALA A 44 12.83 -1.70 11.73
CA ALA A 44 12.57 -0.38 12.29
C ALA A 44 12.21 0.63 11.18
N ALA A 45 10.98 1.15 11.20
CA ALA A 45 10.52 2.22 10.33
C ALA A 45 10.80 3.60 10.96
N ALA A 46 11.52 4.45 10.24
CA ALA A 46 11.72 5.86 10.55
C ALA A 46 10.54 6.71 10.04
N SER A 47 10.37 7.90 10.64
CA SER A 47 9.40 8.88 10.15
C SER A 47 9.67 9.23 8.69
N GLY A 48 8.62 9.31 7.88
CA GLY A 48 8.66 9.53 6.44
C GLY A 48 8.56 8.24 5.62
N GLN A 49 8.88 7.08 6.19
CA GLN A 49 8.79 5.79 5.48
C GLN A 49 7.34 5.28 5.37
N TYR A 50 7.09 4.51 4.32
CA TYR A 50 5.81 3.90 4.04
C TYR A 50 5.79 2.44 4.47
N ILE A 51 4.80 2.08 5.26
CA ILE A 51 4.49 0.68 5.56
C ILE A 51 3.41 0.23 4.60
N ALA A 52 3.68 -0.87 3.90
CA ALA A 52 2.77 -1.38 2.89
C ALA A 52 2.58 -2.89 3.04
N ILE A 53 1.36 -3.33 2.76
CA ILE A 53 0.99 -4.73 2.78
C ILE A 53 0.68 -5.18 1.35
N ASN A 54 1.22 -6.34 1.00
CA ASN A 54 0.99 -6.94 -0.31
C ASN A 54 -0.28 -7.81 -0.31
N LEU A 55 -0.64 -8.33 -1.50
CA LEU A 55 -1.79 -9.24 -1.67
C LEU A 55 -1.73 -10.51 -0.83
N ARG A 56 -0.53 -10.92 -0.39
CA ARG A 56 -0.31 -12.12 0.43
C ARG A 56 -0.37 -11.82 1.92
N GLY A 57 -0.65 -10.57 2.31
CA GLY A 57 -0.68 -10.15 3.71
C GLY A 57 0.70 -9.83 4.30
N HIS A 58 1.79 -9.89 3.54
CA HIS A 58 3.11 -9.55 4.06
C HIS A 58 3.32 -8.03 4.10
N VAL A 59 3.81 -7.56 5.23
CA VAL A 59 4.14 -6.16 5.48
C VAL A 59 5.61 -5.89 5.11
N SER A 60 5.87 -4.71 4.58
CA SER A 60 7.19 -4.24 4.14
C SER A 60 7.33 -2.73 4.32
N ILE A 61 8.56 -2.25 4.52
CA ILE A 61 8.90 -0.85 4.68
C ILE A 61 9.49 -0.31 3.36
N HIS A 62 9.07 0.90 2.97
CA HIS A 62 9.49 1.55 1.73
C HIS A 62 9.90 3.00 1.99
N ASN A 63 10.99 3.45 1.36
CA ASN A 63 11.43 4.86 1.46
C ASN A 63 10.54 5.82 0.67
N THR A 64 9.86 5.31 -0.36
CA THR A 64 8.95 6.06 -1.23
C THR A 64 7.57 5.41 -1.21
N LYS A 65 6.52 6.17 -1.53
CA LYS A 65 5.16 5.61 -1.62
C LYS A 65 5.15 4.47 -2.64
N PRO A 66 4.86 3.23 -2.24
CA PRO A 66 4.90 2.12 -3.17
C PRO A 66 3.68 2.16 -4.09
N ASP A 67 3.90 1.77 -5.35
CA ASP A 67 2.85 1.73 -6.36
C ASP A 67 1.79 0.68 -6.00
N GLY A 68 0.54 1.15 -5.95
CA GLY A 68 -0.63 0.31 -5.72
C GLY A 68 -1.30 -0.10 -7.03
N TRP A 69 -2.24 -1.03 -6.90
CA TRP A 69 -3.09 -1.57 -7.96
C TRP A 69 -4.03 -0.60 -8.71
N VAL A 70 -4.15 0.65 -8.25
CA VAL A 70 -5.04 1.65 -8.87
C VAL A 70 -4.68 1.90 -10.35
N LYS A 71 -3.39 1.94 -10.67
CA LYS A 71 -2.91 2.14 -12.05
C LYS A 71 -3.36 1.00 -12.97
N GLU A 72 -3.31 -0.24 -12.46
CA GLU A 72 -3.68 -1.45 -13.21
C GLU A 72 -5.19 -1.50 -13.46
N ILE A 73 -6.00 -1.12 -12.47
CA ILE A 73 -7.47 -1.02 -12.62
C ILE A 73 -7.83 0.02 -13.68
N ILE A 74 -7.22 1.21 -13.63
CA ILE A 74 -7.50 2.28 -14.61
C ILE A 74 -7.13 1.81 -16.02
N ALA A 75 -5.98 1.16 -16.19
CA ALA A 75 -5.56 0.63 -17.48
C ALA A 75 -6.54 -0.44 -18.00
N GLY A 76 -6.98 -1.35 -17.13
CA GLY A 76 -7.95 -2.40 -17.48
C GLY A 76 -9.30 -1.83 -17.91
N VAL A 77 -9.82 -0.84 -17.18
CA VAL A 77 -11.08 -0.15 -17.51
C VAL A 77 -10.97 0.59 -18.84
N ALA A 78 -9.87 1.31 -19.07
CA ALA A 78 -9.63 2.02 -20.32
C ALA A 78 -9.60 1.05 -21.52
N PHE A 79 -8.90 -0.08 -21.37
CA PHE A 79 -8.85 -1.12 -22.40
C PHE A 79 -10.23 -1.72 -22.69
N ALA A 80 -10.97 -2.13 -21.66
CA ALA A 80 -12.32 -2.70 -21.82
C ALA A 80 -13.28 -1.72 -22.51
N THR A 81 -13.21 -0.44 -22.15
CA THR A 81 -14.01 0.62 -22.77
C THR A 81 -13.67 0.76 -24.25
N LEU A 82 -12.37 0.73 -24.60
CA LEU A 82 -11.91 0.87 -25.97
C LEU A 82 -12.35 -0.32 -26.83
N VAL A 83 -12.23 -1.54 -26.31
CA VAL A 83 -12.74 -2.76 -26.97
C VAL A 83 -14.25 -2.69 -27.19
N ALA A 84 -15.02 -2.22 -26.20
CA ALA A 84 -16.46 -2.07 -26.32
C ALA A 84 -16.84 -1.06 -27.43
N ILE A 85 -16.16 0.08 -27.51
CA ILE A 85 -16.38 1.07 -28.57
C ILE A 85 -16.09 0.46 -29.95
N VAL A 86 -14.98 -0.25 -30.10
CA VAL A 86 -14.63 -0.91 -31.37
C VAL A 86 -15.68 -1.96 -31.76
N ALA A 87 -16.14 -2.77 -30.81
CA ALA A 87 -17.16 -3.78 -31.06
C ALA A 87 -18.50 -3.15 -31.50
N ILE A 88 -18.92 -2.07 -30.85
CA ILE A 88 -20.12 -1.32 -31.24
C ILE A 88 -19.96 -0.76 -32.64
N ALA A 89 -18.82 -0.13 -32.95
CA ALA A 89 -18.55 0.43 -34.26
C ALA A 89 -18.63 -0.63 -35.37
N MET A 90 -18.09 -1.83 -35.14
CA MET A 90 -18.19 -2.94 -36.08
C MET A 90 -19.61 -3.49 -36.24
N LEU A 91 -20.44 -3.48 -35.18
CA LEU A 91 -21.84 -3.92 -35.23
C LEU A 91 -22.77 -2.88 -35.88
N SER A 92 -22.36 -1.62 -35.91
CA SER A 92 -23.10 -0.51 -36.54
C SER A 92 -22.77 -0.28 -38.03
N LEU A 93 -21.91 -1.12 -38.61
CA LEU A 93 -21.53 -1.16 -40.03
C LEU A 93 -22.25 -2.32 -40.74
#